data_AF-A0A957WL74-F1
#
_entry.id   AF-A0A957WL74-F1
#
_cell.length_a   1.000
_cell.length_b   1.000
_cell.length_c   1.000
_cell.angle_alpha   90.00
_cell.angle_beta   90.00
_cell.angle_gamma   90.00
#
_symmetry.space_group_name_H-M   'P 1'
#
loop_
_entity.id
_entity.type
_entity.pdbx_description
1 polymer ?
#
loop_
_entity_poly.entity_id
_entity_poly.type
_entity_poly.pdbx_seq_one_letter_code
_entity_poly.pdbx_strand_id
1 'polypeptide(L)'
;MFVYIIRRLLSSIPVILLLTFVIFALMRAIPGGPFDFAGDKSLPKAVTANLERRHHLDWPLGWQFSSYVLGDDITAGICTGLAFLPGCDAVQATADAGISQGLIRGDLGMAMKQRGRTVNDLVAESLPISFQLGMIALALAIVIGIPAGILSALRQNTWLDYSSSFVAVLGLS
;
A
#
# COMPACT_ATOMS: atom_id res chain seq x y z
N MET A 1 11.59 24.12 -18.04
CA MET A 1 11.93 22.91 -17.24
C MET A 1 10.93 22.64 -16.12
N PHE A 2 10.59 23.63 -15.28
CA PHE A 2 9.61 23.47 -14.19
C PHE A 2 8.20 23.04 -14.64
N VAL A 3 7.68 23.61 -15.73
CA VAL A 3 6.37 23.22 -16.32
C VAL A 3 6.35 21.75 -16.76
N TYR A 4 7.46 21.22 -17.26
CA TYR A 4 7.55 19.81 -17.65
C TYR A 4 7.56 18.89 -16.43
N ILE A 5 8.28 19.28 -15.36
CA ILE A 5 8.29 18.55 -14.08
C ILE A 5 6.89 18.54 -13.46
N ILE A 6 6.22 19.69 -13.39
CA ILE A 6 4.84 19.79 -12.87
C ILE A 6 3.87 18.97 -13.72
N ARG A 7 3.94 19.05 -15.06
CA ARG A 7 3.07 18.27 -15.95
C ARG A 7 3.31 16.76 -15.80
N ARG A 8 4.54 16.34 -15.51
CA ARG A 8 4.90 14.94 -15.26
C ARG A 8 4.41 14.45 -13.89
N LEU A 9 4.51 15.29 -12.85
CA LEU A 9 3.93 15.04 -11.52
C LEU A 9 2.40 14.97 -11.56
N LEU A 10 1.75 15.90 -12.27
CA LEU A 10 0.30 15.85 -12.44
C LEU A 10 -0.15 14.62 -13.25
N SER A 11 0.61 14.22 -14.26
CA SER A 11 0.29 13.02 -15.05
C SER A 11 0.59 11.70 -14.35
N SER A 12 1.39 11.68 -13.27
CA SER A 12 1.55 10.47 -12.45
C SER A 12 0.37 10.23 -11.50
N ILE A 13 -0.34 11.27 -11.05
CA ILE A 13 -1.51 11.15 -10.18
C ILE A 13 -2.58 10.19 -10.74
N PRO A 14 -3.06 10.33 -12.00
CA PRO A 14 -4.06 9.41 -12.53
C PRO A 14 -3.54 7.98 -12.68
N VAL A 15 -2.25 7.79 -12.98
CA VAL A 15 -1.65 6.45 -13.07
C VAL A 15 -1.62 5.78 -11.71
N ILE A 16 -1.22 6.51 -10.66
CA ILE A 16 -1.20 6.00 -9.29
C ILE A 16 -2.62 5.67 -8.83
N LEU A 17 -3.59 6.56 -9.06
CA LEU A 17 -4.99 6.30 -8.68
C LEU A 17 -5.56 5.08 -9.41
N LEU A 18 -5.30 4.95 -10.71
CA LEU A 18 -5.73 3.79 -11.49
C LEU A 18 -5.07 2.50 -10.99
N LEU A 19 -3.76 2.53 -10.74
CA LEU A 19 -3.03 1.37 -10.19
C LEU A 19 -3.59 0.97 -8.83
N THR A 20 -3.76 1.91 -7.90
CA THR A 20 -4.32 1.64 -6.57
C THR A 20 -5.75 1.11 -6.69
N PHE A 21 -6.57 1.67 -7.58
CA PHE A 21 -7.92 1.17 -7.83
C PHE A 21 -7.92 -0.28 -8.33
N VAL A 22 -7.00 -0.63 -9.24
CA VAL A 22 -6.85 -2.00 -9.74
C VAL A 22 -6.42 -2.95 -8.62
N ILE A 23 -5.43 -2.57 -7.79
CA ILE A 23 -5.00 -3.39 -6.64
C ILE A 23 -6.16 -3.56 -5.65
N PHE A 24 -6.90 -2.50 -5.40
CA PHE A 24 -8.05 -2.50 -4.49
C PHE A 24 -9.18 -3.41 -4.99
N ALA A 25 -9.52 -3.30 -6.27
CA ALA A 25 -10.51 -4.16 -6.92
C ALA A 25 -10.05 -5.63 -6.89
N LEU A 26 -8.77 -5.89 -7.13
CA LEU A 26 -8.20 -7.24 -7.04
C LEU A 26 -8.28 -7.79 -5.61
N MET A 27 -7.91 -6.99 -4.59
CA MET A 27 -8.00 -7.40 -3.18
C MET A 27 -9.43 -7.75 -2.78
N ARG A 28 -10.44 -6.99 -3.24
CA ARG A 28 -11.85 -7.28 -2.96
C ARG A 28 -12.40 -8.46 -3.77
N ALA A 29 -11.79 -8.78 -4.91
CA ALA A 29 -12.15 -9.94 -5.73
C ALA A 29 -11.64 -11.27 -5.16
N ILE A 30 -10.64 -11.24 -4.28
CA ILE A 30 -10.16 -12.44 -3.58
C ILE A 30 -11.25 -12.91 -2.60
N PRO A 31 -11.77 -14.14 -2.72
CA PRO A 31 -12.79 -14.65 -1.81
C PRO A 31 -12.19 -14.90 -0.42
N GLY A 32 -12.54 -14.03 0.54
CA GLY A 32 -12.19 -14.13 1.96
C GLY A 32 -12.22 -12.77 2.65
N GLY A 33 -13.00 -12.64 3.73
CA GLY A 33 -13.05 -11.42 4.53
C GLY A 33 -11.94 -11.37 5.60
N PRO A 34 -11.55 -10.18 6.09
CA PRO A 34 -10.55 -10.06 7.16
C PRO A 34 -11.02 -10.62 8.51
N PHE A 35 -12.27 -11.07 8.61
CA PHE A 35 -12.87 -11.70 9.78
C PHE A 35 -13.09 -13.21 9.63
N ASP A 36 -12.75 -13.79 8.46
CA ASP A 36 -12.89 -15.21 8.13
C ASP A 36 -11.59 -15.97 8.44
N PHE A 37 -11.12 -15.90 9.70
CA PHE A 37 -9.92 -16.61 10.12
C PHE A 37 -10.14 -18.14 10.07
N ALA A 38 -9.62 -18.77 9.02
CA ALA A 38 -9.57 -20.22 8.87
C ALA A 38 -8.90 -20.87 10.10
N GLY A 39 -9.67 -21.63 10.89
CA GLY A 39 -9.07 -22.56 11.86
C GLY A 39 -9.92 -22.96 13.04
N ASP A 40 -10.55 -22.04 13.80
CA ASP A 40 -11.18 -22.47 15.07
C ASP A 40 -12.30 -21.57 15.67
N LYS A 41 -12.49 -20.33 15.21
CA LYS A 41 -13.62 -19.47 15.63
C LYS A 41 -14.01 -18.51 14.52
N SER A 42 -14.67 -19.02 13.47
CA SER A 42 -15.47 -18.13 12.61
C SER A 42 -16.49 -17.44 13.51
N LEU A 43 -16.41 -16.11 13.62
CA LEU A 43 -17.36 -15.34 14.41
C LEU A 43 -18.79 -15.68 13.93
N PRO A 44 -19.79 -15.74 14.83
CA PRO A 44 -21.18 -15.92 14.40
C PRO A 44 -21.50 -14.92 13.29
N LYS A 45 -22.16 -15.35 12.21
CA LYS A 45 -22.42 -14.51 11.02
C LYS A 45 -23.11 -13.16 11.34
N ALA A 46 -23.81 -13.09 12.48
CA ALA A 46 -24.41 -11.85 12.98
C ALA A 46 -23.38 -10.86 13.56
N VAL A 47 -22.28 -11.35 14.12
CA VAL A 47 -21.20 -10.52 14.67
C VAL A 47 -20.32 -10.00 13.53
N THR A 48 -19.98 -10.83 12.54
CA THR A 48 -19.20 -10.40 11.36
C THR A 48 -19.90 -9.26 10.62
N ALA A 49 -21.21 -9.37 10.35
CA ALA A 49 -21.98 -8.32 9.68
C ALA A 49 -21.99 -6.98 10.44
N ASN A 50 -21.92 -7.00 11.78
CA ASN A 50 -21.83 -5.78 12.58
C ASN A 50 -20.41 -5.19 12.58
N LEU A 51 -19.37 -6.03 12.53
CA LEU A 51 -17.98 -5.57 12.39
C LEU A 51 -17.72 -5.02 10.99
N GLU A 52 -18.25 -5.66 9.95
CA GLU A 52 -18.12 -5.22 8.54
C GLU A 52 -18.70 -3.82 8.33
N ARG A 53 -19.90 -3.56 8.88
CA ARG A 53 -20.49 -2.22 8.91
C ARG A 53 -19.64 -1.20 9.64
N ARG A 54 -19.06 -1.57 10.79
CA ARG A 54 -18.20 -0.66 11.58
C ARG A 54 -16.86 -0.35 10.91
N HIS A 55 -16.38 -1.23 10.04
CA HIS A 55 -15.10 -1.10 9.37
C HIS A 55 -15.21 -0.69 7.89
N HIS A 56 -16.38 -0.21 7.45
CA HIS A 56 -16.62 0.27 6.08
C HIS A 56 -16.42 -0.81 4.99
N LEU A 57 -16.56 -2.09 5.36
CA LEU A 57 -16.37 -3.21 4.41
C LEU A 57 -17.58 -3.40 3.47
N ASP A 58 -18.75 -2.96 3.88
CA ASP A 58 -20.01 -3.10 3.14
C ASP A 58 -20.23 -2.01 2.07
N TRP A 59 -19.37 -0.99 2.02
CA TRP A 59 -19.57 0.14 1.13
C TRP A 59 -19.39 -0.23 -0.35
N PRO A 60 -20.07 0.50 -1.27
CA PRO A 60 -19.78 0.41 -2.69
C PRO A 60 -18.30 0.70 -2.97
N LEU A 61 -17.71 0.01 -3.96
CA LEU A 61 -16.27 0.03 -4.23
C LEU A 61 -15.71 1.46 -4.42
N GLY A 62 -16.49 2.33 -5.07
CA GLY A 62 -16.09 3.73 -5.28
C GLY A 62 -15.95 4.52 -3.98
N TRP A 63 -16.91 4.35 -3.05
CA TRP A 63 -16.90 5.02 -1.76
C TRP A 63 -15.80 4.49 -0.84
N GLN A 64 -15.54 3.18 -0.90
CA GLN A 64 -14.46 2.55 -0.15
C GLN A 64 -13.07 3.00 -0.63
N PHE A 65 -12.92 3.20 -1.94
CA PHE A 65 -11.69 3.73 -2.53
C PHE A 65 -11.52 5.22 -2.21
N SER A 66 -12.59 6.02 -2.29
CA SER A 66 -12.52 7.44 -1.97
C SER A 66 -12.18 7.67 -0.50
N SER A 67 -12.73 6.88 0.43
CA SER A 67 -12.37 6.98 1.85
C SER A 67 -10.92 6.58 2.08
N TYR A 68 -10.43 5.53 1.42
CA TYR A 68 -9.03 5.12 1.51
C TYR A 68 -8.07 6.24 1.04
N VAL A 69 -8.35 6.86 -0.11
CA VAL A 69 -7.46 7.86 -0.71
C VAL A 69 -7.63 9.25 -0.10
N LEU A 70 -8.86 9.77 -0.13
CA LEU A 70 -9.19 11.15 0.26
C LEU A 70 -9.44 11.27 1.76
N GLY A 71 -9.79 10.17 2.41
CA GLY A 71 -10.14 10.12 3.81
C GLY A 71 -11.66 10.15 4.05
N ASP A 72 -12.04 9.69 5.24
CA ASP A 72 -13.44 9.56 5.65
C ASP A 72 -14.15 10.92 5.70
N ASP A 73 -13.50 11.96 6.25
CA ASP A 73 -14.06 13.31 6.34
C ASP A 73 -14.38 13.92 4.97
N ILE A 74 -13.50 13.74 3.98
CA ILE A 74 -13.69 14.27 2.63
C ILE A 74 -14.80 13.47 1.94
N THR A 75 -14.79 12.15 2.11
CA THR A 75 -15.79 11.26 1.54
C THR A 75 -17.20 11.56 2.09
N ALA A 76 -17.31 11.80 3.39
CA ALA A 76 -18.53 12.23 4.05
C ALA A 76 -18.97 13.63 3.57
N GLY A 77 -18.04 14.57 3.40
CA GLY A 77 -18.32 15.89 2.84
C GLY A 77 -18.81 15.87 1.39
N ILE A 78 -18.37 14.91 0.59
CA ILE A 78 -18.93 14.68 -0.76
C ILE A 78 -20.38 14.18 -0.65
N CYS A 79 -20.67 13.28 0.28
CA CYS A 79 -22.03 12.77 0.49
C CYS A 79 -23.01 13.81 1.05
N THR A 80 -22.56 14.76 1.88
CA THR A 80 -23.43 15.87 2.32
C THR A 80 -23.82 16.79 1.15
N GLY A 81 -22.90 17.03 0.21
CA GLY A 81 -23.17 17.84 -0.99
C GLY A 81 -23.88 17.09 -2.12
N LEU A 82 -23.76 15.77 -2.18
CA LEU A 82 -24.27 14.91 -3.25
C LEU A 82 -25.08 13.72 -2.70
N ALA A 83 -26.01 14.00 -1.78
CA ALA A 83 -26.83 12.99 -1.10
C ALA A 83 -27.70 12.12 -2.03
N PHE A 84 -27.86 12.50 -3.30
CA PHE A 84 -28.60 11.73 -4.30
C PHE A 84 -27.80 10.56 -4.89
N LEU A 85 -26.49 10.46 -4.63
CA LEU A 85 -25.66 9.37 -5.12
C LEU A 85 -25.95 8.06 -4.36
N PRO A 86 -26.01 6.91 -5.04
CA PRO A 86 -26.22 5.62 -4.38
C PRO A 86 -25.05 5.29 -3.45
N GLY A 87 -25.35 4.86 -2.23
CA GLY A 87 -24.38 4.44 -1.21
C GLY A 87 -23.99 5.50 -0.17
N CYS A 88 -24.48 6.73 -0.29
CA CYS A 88 -24.21 7.78 0.71
C CYS A 88 -24.93 7.57 2.05
N ASP A 89 -25.98 6.77 2.08
CA ASP A 89 -26.67 6.31 3.29
C ASP A 89 -25.73 5.51 4.21
N ALA A 90 -24.94 4.62 3.64
CA ALA A 90 -23.96 3.83 4.36
C ALA A 90 -22.74 4.65 4.80
N VAL A 91 -22.36 5.69 4.04
CA VAL A 91 -21.24 6.59 4.34
C VAL A 91 -21.54 7.52 5.50
N GLN A 92 -22.73 8.12 5.49
CA GLN A 92 -23.16 9.06 6.54
C GLN A 92 -23.18 8.38 7.92
N ALA A 93 -23.63 7.12 7.99
CA ALA A 93 -23.79 6.36 9.23
C ALA A 93 -22.48 6.11 10.00
N THR A 94 -21.32 6.20 9.33
CA THR A 94 -20.02 6.04 10.00
C THR A 94 -19.23 7.34 10.07
N ALA A 95 -19.62 8.39 9.34
CA ALA A 95 -18.99 9.71 9.40
C ALA A 95 -19.10 10.32 10.81
N ASP A 96 -20.17 10.00 11.53
CA ASP A 96 -20.46 10.45 12.89
C ASP A 96 -19.45 9.90 13.93
N ALA A 97 -18.63 8.92 13.56
CA ALA A 97 -17.61 8.34 14.43
C ALA A 97 -16.39 9.26 14.64
N GLY A 98 -16.26 10.36 13.87
CA GLY A 98 -15.18 11.35 14.04
C GLY A 98 -13.79 10.81 13.73
N ILE A 99 -13.69 9.70 12.99
CA ILE A 99 -12.46 9.05 12.64
C ILE A 99 -11.98 9.61 11.31
N SER A 100 -10.99 10.51 11.34
CA SER A 100 -10.45 11.10 10.13
C SER A 100 -9.28 10.31 9.57
N GLN A 101 -9.52 9.05 9.20
CA GLN A 101 -8.52 8.18 8.56
C GLN A 101 -8.48 8.45 7.07
N GLY A 102 -7.30 8.27 6.45
CA GLY A 102 -7.09 8.46 5.02
C GLY A 102 -5.63 8.59 4.64
N LEU A 103 -5.28 8.15 3.43
CA LEU A 103 -3.91 8.21 2.91
C LEU A 103 -3.35 9.64 2.89
N ILE A 104 -4.18 10.62 2.49
CA ILE A 104 -3.78 12.05 2.47
C ILE A 104 -3.58 12.61 3.88
N ARG A 105 -4.27 12.07 4.88
CA ARG A 105 -4.10 12.50 6.28
C ARG A 105 -2.92 11.85 6.97
N GLY A 106 -2.29 10.85 6.34
CA GLY A 106 -1.21 10.10 6.94
C GLY A 106 -1.65 9.23 8.11
N ASP A 107 -2.94 8.88 8.18
CA ASP A 107 -3.47 7.90 9.13
C ASP A 107 -4.15 6.78 8.35
N LEU A 108 -3.49 5.62 8.29
CA LEU A 108 -3.95 4.43 7.56
C LEU A 108 -5.00 3.62 8.33
N GLY A 109 -5.36 4.05 9.54
CA GLY A 109 -6.41 3.45 10.34
C GLY A 109 -5.99 2.23 11.15
N MET A 110 -6.98 1.48 11.65
CA MET A 110 -6.74 0.36 12.57
C MET A 110 -6.43 -0.96 11.86
N ALA A 111 -5.48 -1.71 12.39
CA ALA A 111 -5.13 -3.02 11.86
C ALA A 111 -6.21 -4.06 12.16
N MET A 112 -6.81 -4.64 11.12
CA MET A 112 -7.90 -5.62 11.28
C MET A 112 -7.43 -6.97 11.85
N LYS A 113 -6.16 -7.34 11.62
CA LYS A 113 -5.55 -8.58 12.11
C LYS A 113 -5.00 -8.48 13.54
N GLN A 114 -4.63 -7.27 13.99
CA GLN A 114 -4.06 -7.02 15.32
C GLN A 114 -4.91 -5.98 16.05
N ARG A 115 -5.81 -6.46 16.93
CA ARG A 115 -6.72 -5.59 17.69
C ARG A 115 -5.95 -4.58 18.54
N GLY A 116 -6.29 -3.31 18.40
CA GLY A 116 -5.78 -2.22 19.25
C GLY A 116 -4.47 -1.57 18.77
N ARG A 117 -3.95 -1.92 17.59
CA ARG A 117 -2.82 -1.20 16.97
C ARG A 117 -3.26 -0.49 15.69
N THR A 118 -2.68 0.68 15.43
CA THR A 118 -2.87 1.37 14.16
C THR A 118 -1.93 0.79 13.11
N VAL A 119 -2.35 0.83 11.84
CA VAL A 119 -1.50 0.49 10.70
C VAL A 119 -0.30 1.43 10.64
N ASN A 120 -0.46 2.70 11.06
CA ASN A 120 0.64 3.65 11.15
C ASN A 120 1.73 3.18 12.12
N ASP A 121 1.36 2.64 13.29
CA ASP A 121 2.34 2.11 14.25
C ASP A 121 3.10 0.92 13.67
N LEU A 122 2.39 0.02 12.98
CA LEU A 122 2.99 -1.13 12.30
C LEU A 122 3.96 -0.71 11.18
N VAL A 123 3.58 0.28 10.38
CA VAL A 123 4.42 0.84 9.31
C VAL A 123 5.63 1.53 9.92
N ALA A 124 5.45 2.36 10.96
CA ALA A 124 6.53 3.06 11.64
C ALA A 124 7.53 2.09 12.29
N GLU A 125 7.04 0.96 12.81
CA GLU A 125 7.87 -0.10 13.38
C GLU A 125 8.65 -0.88 12.30
N SER A 126 8.03 -1.14 11.14
CA SER A 126 8.63 -1.94 10.06
C SER A 126 9.52 -1.16 9.07
N LEU A 127 9.28 0.14 8.91
CA LEU A 127 10.06 1.04 8.06
C LEU A 127 11.57 1.03 8.40
N PRO A 128 12.01 1.27 9.66
CA PRO A 128 13.44 1.33 9.97
C PRO A 128 14.13 -0.02 9.77
N ILE A 129 13.43 -1.13 9.99
CA ILE A 129 13.98 -2.48 9.82
C ILE A 129 14.31 -2.72 8.34
N SER A 130 13.35 -2.44 7.46
CA SER A 130 13.53 -2.59 6.01
C SER A 130 14.59 -1.63 5.48
N PHE A 131 14.61 -0.40 6.01
CA PHE A 131 15.62 0.60 5.67
C PHE A 131 17.03 0.15 6.07
N GLN A 132 17.21 -0.38 7.28
CA GLN A 132 18.50 -0.89 7.75
C GLN A 132 18.98 -2.08 6.90
N LEU A 133 18.11 -3.06 6.63
CA LEU A 133 18.46 -4.19 5.77
C LEU A 133 18.85 -3.73 4.36
N GLY A 134 18.07 -2.80 3.79
CA GLY A 134 18.36 -2.21 2.48
C GLY A 134 19.70 -1.48 2.46
N MET A 135 20.01 -0.70 3.49
CA MET A 135 21.28 0.02 3.62
C MET A 135 22.48 -0.92 3.75
N ILE A 136 22.37 -1.99 4.53
CA ILE A 136 23.45 -3.00 4.66
C ILE A 136 23.65 -3.74 3.34
N ALA A 137 22.56 -4.14 2.67
CA ALA A 137 22.63 -4.78 1.37
C ALA A 137 23.27 -3.87 0.32
N LEU A 138 22.90 -2.59 0.28
CA LEU A 138 23.48 -1.59 -0.62
C LEU A 138 24.97 -1.37 -0.32
N ALA A 139 25.35 -1.25 0.95
CA ALA A 139 26.75 -1.07 1.34
C ALA A 139 27.60 -2.28 0.92
N LEU A 140 27.12 -3.51 1.16
CA LEU A 140 27.81 -4.73 0.72
C LEU A 140 27.91 -4.82 -0.80
N ALA A 141 26.84 -4.48 -1.53
CA ALA A 141 26.85 -4.45 -2.98
C ALA A 141 27.87 -3.45 -3.53
N ILE A 142 28.04 -2.29 -2.89
CA ILE A 142 29.04 -1.29 -3.27
C ILE A 142 30.45 -1.80 -2.93
N VAL A 143 30.66 -2.31 -1.72
CA VAL A 143 31.98 -2.76 -1.24
C VAL A 143 32.52 -3.94 -2.05
N ILE A 144 31.66 -4.86 -2.50
CA ILE A 144 32.08 -6.04 -3.26
C ILE A 144 31.97 -5.78 -4.77
N GLY A 145 30.87 -5.18 -5.21
CA GLY A 145 30.56 -4.98 -6.62
C GLY A 145 31.49 -3.99 -7.31
N ILE A 146 31.86 -2.87 -6.67
CA ILE A 146 32.75 -1.89 -7.29
C ILE A 146 34.16 -2.46 -7.50
N PRO A 147 34.85 -3.04 -6.49
CA PRO A 147 36.17 -3.61 -6.70
C PRO A 147 36.18 -4.78 -7.68
N ALA A 148 35.17 -5.66 -7.62
CA ALA A 148 35.03 -6.76 -8.57
C ALA A 148 34.84 -6.23 -10.01
N GLY A 149 34.02 -5.20 -10.19
CA GLY A 149 33.82 -4.53 -11.49
C GLY A 149 35.09 -3.85 -12.00
N ILE A 150 35.82 -3.13 -11.14
CA ILE A 150 37.09 -2.49 -11.51
C ILE A 150 38.14 -3.54 -11.91
N LEU A 151 38.26 -4.64 -11.15
CA LEU A 151 39.22 -5.70 -11.47
C LEU A 151 38.88 -6.41 -12.79
N SER A 152 37.59 -6.62 -13.06
CA SER A 152 37.10 -7.12 -14.35
C SER A 152 37.52 -6.20 -15.50
N ALA A 153 37.33 -4.89 -15.34
CA ALA A 153 37.65 -3.90 -16.35
C ALA A 153 39.16 -3.76 -16.64
N LEU A 154 40.01 -4.05 -15.65
CA LEU A 154 41.47 -4.02 -15.79
C LEU A 154 42.04 -5.30 -16.40
N ARG A 155 41.34 -6.45 -16.32
CA ARG A 155 41.76 -7.73 -16.89
C ARG A 155 40.74 -8.26 -17.90
N GLN A 156 40.52 -7.48 -18.96
CA GLN A 156 39.62 -7.81 -20.05
C GLN A 156 39.99 -9.16 -20.70
N ASN A 157 38.99 -9.96 -21.06
CA ASN A 157 39.15 -11.26 -21.74
C ASN A 157 39.93 -12.33 -20.94
N THR A 158 40.05 -12.16 -19.63
CA THR A 158 40.55 -13.20 -18.69
C THR A 158 39.37 -13.97 -18.09
N TRP A 159 39.60 -15.15 -17.50
CA TRP A 159 38.53 -15.89 -16.80
C TRP A 159 37.76 -15.01 -15.81
N LEU A 160 38.47 -14.09 -15.12
CA LEU A 160 37.91 -13.24 -14.07
C LEU A 160 36.75 -12.39 -14.61
N ASP A 161 36.86 -11.96 -15.87
CA ASP A 161 35.86 -11.17 -16.58
C ASP A 161 34.62 -12.00 -16.98
N TYR A 162 34.83 -13.22 -17.45
CA TYR A 162 33.74 -14.15 -17.75
C TYR A 162 32.98 -14.57 -16.49
N SER A 163 33.69 -14.81 -15.38
CA SER A 163 33.08 -15.21 -14.11
C SER A 163 32.28 -14.07 -13.45
N SER A 164 32.79 -12.83 -13.47
CA SER A 164 32.09 -11.67 -12.92
C SER A 164 30.83 -11.33 -13.73
N SER A 165 30.92 -11.39 -15.07
CA SER A 165 29.80 -11.15 -15.98
C SER A 165 28.69 -12.19 -15.82
N PHE A 166 29.06 -13.47 -15.68
CA PHE A 166 28.10 -14.54 -15.43
C PHE A 166 27.36 -14.35 -14.11
N VAL A 167 28.08 -14.05 -13.03
CA VAL A 167 27.49 -13.78 -11.71
C VAL A 167 26.60 -12.53 -11.74
N ALA A 168 26.99 -11.48 -12.48
CA ALA A 168 26.19 -10.27 -12.62
C ALA A 168 24.86 -10.52 -13.36
N VAL A 169 24.87 -11.33 -14.41
CA VAL A 169 23.66 -11.69 -15.16
C VAL A 169 22.71 -12.54 -14.31
N LEU A 170 23.25 -13.48 -13.53
CA LEU A 170 22.45 -14.26 -12.58
C LEU A 170 21.83 -13.38 -11.48
N GLY A 171 22.50 -12.31 -11.06
CA GLY A 171 21.95 -11.36 -10.08
C GLY A 171 20.90 -10.39 -10.62
N LEU A 172 20.81 -10.22 -11.95
CA LEU A 172 19.86 -9.31 -12.59
C LEU A 172 18.52 -9.99 -12.94
N SER A 173 18.48 -11.33 -12.99
CA SER A 173 17.35 -12.15 -13.44
C SER A 173 16.60 -12.77 -12.28
#